data_AF-A0A4U6JNI6-F1
#
_entry.id   AF-A0A4U6JNI6-F1
#
_cell.length_a   1.000
_cell.length_b   1.000
_cell.length_c   1.000
_cell.angle_alpha   90.00
_cell.angle_beta   90.00
_cell.angle_gamma   90.00
#
_symmetry.space_group_name_H-M   'P 1'
#
loop_
_entity.id
_entity.type
_entity.pdbx_description
1 polymer ?
#
loop_
_entity_poly.entity_id
_entity_poly.type
_entity_poly.pdbx_seq_one_letter_code
_entity_poly.pdbx_strand_id
1 'polypeptide(L)'
;FATPDGDVTAVNDLNFSLRAGETLGIVGESGSGKSQTAFALMGLLAANGRIGGSATFNGREILNLPERELNKLRAEQISMIF
;
A
#
# COMPACT_ATOMS: atom_id res chain seq x y z
N PHE A 1 -6.68 -11.41 -0.94
CA PHE A 1 -6.85 -11.80 0.47
C PHE A 1 -7.38 -13.21 0.50
N ALA A 2 -6.73 -14.10 1.26
CA ALA A 2 -7.28 -15.43 1.49
C ALA A 2 -8.42 -15.34 2.51
N THR A 3 -9.62 -15.81 2.14
CA THR A 3 -10.77 -15.95 3.04
C THR A 3 -11.26 -17.40 3.01
N PRO A 4 -12.10 -17.83 3.96
CA PRO A 4 -12.70 -19.17 3.94
C PRO A 4 -13.52 -19.47 2.68
N ASP A 5 -14.09 -18.43 2.06
CA ASP A 5 -14.96 -18.53 0.88
C ASP A 5 -14.19 -18.38 -0.45
N GLY A 6 -12.88 -18.14 -0.39
CA GLY A 6 -12.00 -18.01 -1.56
C GLY A 6 -11.05 -16.81 -1.49
N ASP A 7 -10.31 -16.60 -2.59
CA ASP A 7 -9.45 -15.43 -2.71
C ASP A 7 -10.29 -14.19 -3.10
N VAL A 8 -10.20 -13.13 -2.30
CA VAL A 8 -10.85 -11.83 -2.55
C VAL A 8 -9.82 -10.80 -3.02
N THR A 9 -10.04 -10.22 -4.18
CA THR A 9 -9.23 -9.12 -4.72
C THR A 9 -9.82 -7.78 -4.29
N ALA A 10 -9.17 -7.09 -3.35
CA ALA A 10 -9.66 -5.80 -2.85
C ALA A 10 -9.37 -4.63 -3.80
N VAL A 11 -8.27 -4.70 -4.54
CA VAL A 11 -7.82 -3.71 -5.51
C VAL A 11 -7.25 -4.47 -6.70
N ASN A 12 -7.63 -4.07 -7.91
CA ASN A 12 -7.17 -4.71 -9.14
C ASN A 12 -6.57 -3.65 -10.08
N ASP A 13 -5.36 -3.90 -10.56
CA ASP A 13 -4.63 -3.10 -11.56
C ASP A 13 -4.60 -1.57 -11.30
N LEU A 14 -4.23 -1.19 -10.07
CA LEU A 14 -4.10 0.21 -9.69
C LEU A 14 -2.76 0.79 -10.15
N ASN A 15 -2.82 1.87 -10.93
CA ASN A 15 -1.64 2.59 -11.41
C ASN A 15 -1.80 4.09 -11.16
N PHE A 16 -0.84 4.70 -10.47
CA PHE A 16 -0.75 6.15 -10.32
C PHE A 16 0.69 6.58 -10.05
N SER A 17 0.96 7.86 -10.29
CA SER A 17 2.20 8.52 -9.87
C SER A 17 1.85 9.77 -9.08
N LEU A 18 2.61 10.06 -8.03
CA LEU A 18 2.47 11.27 -7.23
C LEU A 18 3.82 11.97 -7.17
N ARG A 19 3.87 13.23 -7.59
CA ARG A 19 5.10 14.06 -7.55
C ARG A 19 5.20 14.83 -6.24
N ALA A 20 6.39 15.30 -5.94
CA ALA A 20 6.61 16.16 -4.78
C ALA A 20 5.74 17.42 -4.87
N GLY A 21 5.02 17.73 -3.79
CA GLY A 21 4.10 18.87 -3.71
C GLY A 21 2.69 18.62 -4.24
N GLU A 22 2.41 17.44 -4.81
CA GLU A 22 1.07 17.06 -5.23
C GLU A 22 0.29 16.38 -4.09
N THR A 23 -1.04 16.49 -4.16
CA THR A 23 -1.97 15.81 -3.24
C THR A 23 -2.84 14.85 -4.03
N LEU A 24 -2.86 13.57 -3.64
CA LEU A 24 -3.76 12.55 -4.20
C LEU A 24 -4.89 12.23 -3.23
N GLY A 25 -6.13 12.36 -3.70
CA GLY A 25 -7.31 11.87 -3.00
C GLY A 25 -7.77 10.52 -3.56
N ILE A 26 -7.92 9.51 -2.70
CA ILE A 26 -8.53 8.22 -3.05
C ILE A 26 -9.91 8.15 -2.41
N VAL A 27 -10.97 8.21 -3.23
CA VAL A 27 -12.36 8.22 -2.79
C VAL A 27 -13.13 7.01 -3.31
N GLY A 28 -14.21 6.64 -2.64
CA GLY A 28 -15.02 5.46 -2.98
C GLY A 28 -15.80 4.92 -1.78
N GLU A 29 -16.73 4.02 -2.03
CA GLU A 29 -17.60 3.41 -1.02
C GLU A 29 -16.83 2.55 0.00
N SER A 30 -17.45 2.25 1.14
CA SER A 30 -16.87 1.31 2.11
C SER A 30 -16.54 -0.03 1.44
N GLY A 31 -15.35 -0.57 1.70
CA GLY A 31 -14.88 -1.81 1.08
C GLY A 31 -14.22 -1.67 -0.29
N SER A 32 -14.19 -0.49 -0.92
CA SER A 32 -13.60 -0.28 -2.25
C SER A 32 -12.07 -0.36 -2.34
N GLY A 33 -11.39 -0.81 -1.27
CA GLY A 33 -9.93 -1.00 -1.26
C GLY A 33 -9.07 0.21 -0.89
N LYS A 34 -9.65 1.38 -0.59
CA LYS A 34 -8.88 2.63 -0.28
C LYS A 34 -7.81 2.46 0.80
N SER A 35 -8.20 2.00 1.98
CA SER A 35 -7.28 1.77 3.10
C SER A 35 -6.31 0.63 2.78
N GLN A 36 -6.76 -0.38 2.02
CA GLN A 36 -5.91 -1.50 1.62
C GLN A 36 -4.80 -1.05 0.68
N THR A 37 -5.04 -0.10 -0.23
CA THR A 37 -4.00 0.54 -1.06
C THR A 37 -2.94 1.24 -0.20
N ALA A 38 -3.36 2.02 0.79
CA ALA A 38 -2.40 2.72 1.66
C ALA A 38 -1.59 1.74 2.52
N PHE A 39 -2.25 0.71 3.08
CA PHE A 39 -1.59 -0.31 3.89
C PHE A 39 -0.66 -1.20 3.06
N ALA A 40 -1.04 -1.51 1.82
CA ALA A 40 -0.20 -2.19 0.83
C ALA A 40 1.15 -1.48 0.65
N LEU A 41 1.13 -0.19 0.31
CA LEU A 41 2.33 0.62 0.11
C LEU A 41 3.17 0.72 1.37
N MET A 42 2.50 0.79 2.52
CA MET A 42 3.18 0.89 3.79
C MET A 42 3.70 -0.44 4.31
N GLY A 43 3.35 -1.60 3.73
CA GLY A 43 3.69 -2.93 4.26
C GLY A 43 2.93 -3.30 5.53
N LEU A 44 1.68 -2.86 5.66
CA LEU A 44 0.79 -3.02 6.82
C LEU A 44 -0.42 -3.91 6.51
N LEU A 45 -0.42 -4.66 5.41
CA LEU A 45 -1.48 -5.61 5.12
C LEU A 45 -1.56 -6.69 6.20
N ALA A 46 -2.79 -7.13 6.49
CA ALA A 46 -3.01 -8.29 7.36
C ALA A 46 -2.32 -9.54 6.80
N ALA A 47 -2.05 -10.53 7.66
CA ALA A 47 -1.32 -11.74 7.29
C ALA A 47 -1.96 -12.56 6.15
N ASN A 48 -3.27 -12.43 5.93
CA ASN A 48 -3.98 -13.07 4.82
C ASN A 48 -4.00 -12.23 3.53
N GLY A 49 -3.44 -11.02 3.57
CA GLY A 49 -3.24 -10.13 2.43
C GLY A 49 -1.98 -10.53 1.65
N ARG A 50 -2.08 -10.44 0.32
CA ARG A 50 -0.94 -10.60 -0.59
C ARG A 50 -0.95 -9.43 -1.54
N ILE A 51 0.23 -9.00 -1.95
CA ILE A 51 0.43 -7.89 -2.87
C ILE A 51 1.43 -8.29 -3.95
N GLY A 52 1.15 -7.86 -5.18
CA GLY A 52 2.05 -7.97 -6.32
C GLY A 52 2.22 -6.61 -6.99
N GLY A 53 3.09 -6.56 -8.00
CA GLY A 53 3.42 -5.34 -8.72
C GLY A 53 4.69 -4.67 -8.19
N SER A 54 4.76 -3.35 -8.34
CA SER A 54 5.91 -2.52 -7.97
C SER A 54 5.42 -1.18 -7.42
N ALA A 55 6.10 -0.65 -6.41
CA ALA A 55 5.86 0.69 -5.91
C ALA A 55 7.21 1.35 -5.57
N THR A 56 7.55 2.42 -6.28
CA THR A 56 8.80 3.14 -6.04
C THR A 56 8.57 4.45 -5.31
N PHE A 57 9.34 4.69 -4.25
CA PHE A 57 9.42 5.97 -3.55
C PHE A 57 10.83 6.55 -3.71
N ASN A 58 10.95 7.76 -4.25
CA ASN A 58 12.23 8.42 -4.55
C ASN A 58 13.22 7.50 -5.31
N GLY A 59 12.72 6.76 -6.29
CA GLY A 59 13.53 5.83 -7.11
C GLY A 59 13.90 4.50 -6.42
N ARG A 60 13.47 4.29 -5.17
CA ARG A 60 13.67 3.04 -4.43
C ARG A 60 12.40 2.20 -4.46
N GLU A 61 12.51 0.93 -4.83
CA GLU A 61 11.42 -0.05 -4.65
C GLU A 61 11.13 -0.23 -3.16
N ILE A 62 9.86 -0.07 -2.78
CA ILE A 62 9.40 -0.17 -1.38
C ILE A 62 8.45 -1.34 -1.14
N LEU A 63 7.84 -1.88 -2.19
CA LEU A 63 6.94 -3.02 -2.07
C LEU A 63 7.72 -4.25 -1.59
N ASN A 64 7.18 -4.95 -0.59
CA ASN A 64 7.80 -6.16 -0.02
C ASN A 64 9.24 -5.97 0.53
N LEU A 65 9.65 -4.74 0.84
CA LEU A 65 10.90 -4.51 1.55
C LEU A 65 10.92 -5.27 2.89
N PRO A 66 12.09 -5.77 3.34
CA PRO A 66 12.22 -6.34 4.67
C PRO A 66 11.75 -5.35 5.73
N GLU A 67 11.08 -5.84 6.78
CA GLU A 67 10.46 -5.00 7.79
C GLU A 67 11.42 -3.98 8.42
N ARG A 68 12.68 -4.36 8.63
CA ARG A 68 13.72 -3.45 9.14
C ARG A 68 13.96 -2.24 8.25
N GLU A 69 13.91 -2.43 6.92
CA GLU A 69 14.10 -1.35 5.96
C GLU A 69 12.83 -0.51 5.79
N LEU A 70 11.65 -1.12 5.84
CA LEU A 70 10.38 -0.39 5.91
C LEU A 70 10.31 0.49 7.16
N ASN A 71 10.74 -0.02 8.31
CA ASN A 71 10.69 0.74 9.56
C ASN A 71 11.56 2.00 9.52
N LYS A 72 12.70 1.99 8.82
CA LYS A 72 13.49 3.21 8.58
C LYS A 72 12.73 4.22 7.73
N LEU A 73 12.12 3.78 6.63
CA LEU A 73 11.30 4.64 5.77
C LEU A 73 10.13 5.25 6.54
N ARG A 74 9.43 4.44 7.34
CA ARG A 74 8.31 4.87 8.18
C ARG A 74 8.71 5.85 9.30
N ALA A 75 9.96 5.78 9.77
CA ALA A 75 10.45 6.66 10.82
C ALA A 75 10.96 8.01 10.26
N GLU A 76 11.56 8.01 9.08
CA GLU A 76 12.32 9.16 8.58
C GLU A 76 11.66 9.89 7.40
N GLN A 77 10.84 9.20 6.60
CA GLN A 77 10.44 9.70 5.27
C GLN A 77 8.94 9.59 4.96
N ILE A 78 8.23 8.63 5.55
CA ILE A 78 6.81 8.39 5.27
C ILE A 78 6.05 8.22 6.60
N SER A 79 5.06 9.07 6.86
CA SER A 79 4.21 8.95 8.03
C SER A 79 2.78 8.60 7.65
N MET A 80 2.13 7.80 8.48
CA MET A 80 0.70 7.49 8.38
C MET A 80 0.01 8.06 9.62
N ILE A 81 -1.05 8.82 9.40
CA ILE A 81 -1.86 9.46 10.43
C ILE A 81 -3.26 8.84 10.38
N PHE A 82 -3.83 8.55 11.55
CA PHE A 82 -5.15 7.94 11.73
C PHE A 82 -6.12 8.91 12.38
#